data_AF-A0A2T0USA9-F1
#
_entry.id   AF-A0A2T0USA9-F1
#
_cell.length_a   1.000
_cell.length_b   1.000
_cell.length_c   1.000
_cell.angle_alpha   90.00
_cell.angle_beta   90.00
_cell.angle_gamma   90.00
#
_symmetry.space_group_name_H-M   'P 1'
#
loop_
_entity.id
_entity.type
_entity.pdbx_description
1 polymer ?
#
loop_
_entity_poly.entity_id
_entity_poly.type
_entity_poly.pdbx_seq_one_letter_code
_entity_poly.pdbx_strand_id
1 'polypeptide(L)'
;MPTAPAKPGAARGAEPEPKHEAKRSDATRTALLCAAREEFAERGLAGARVDRIAEAAGVNKERIYGIFGSKDKLFDAVLIDALKEFTDMVDPLWNDGRVGPFVLRLYDYHREHPQLLRLLTWEGLHRGEDAHDIDGWRRAHYDRKLDAAMDRFATDDAFRAGLITLLICGIPNWLNLVPQLRSLMLGDRMNDVDAIKALLVPFAENAANAFTPETAPAPPEDPEDEVAAAAEHLRRAQAEADAARDELGAALRRANAAGASANHLAKQVAGTVSRPVVLRLLNE
;
A
#
# COMPACT_ATOMS: atom_id res chain seq x y z
N MET A 1 16.96 72.09 46.28
CA MET A 1 15.55 71.84 45.92
C MET A 1 15.14 72.85 44.84
N PRO A 2 14.30 72.53 43.85
CA PRO A 2 13.84 71.22 43.38
C PRO A 2 14.08 70.99 41.87
N THR A 3 14.19 69.71 41.52
CA THR A 3 14.09 69.10 40.19
C THR A 3 12.69 69.29 39.58
N ALA A 4 12.64 69.62 38.29
CA ALA A 4 11.43 69.62 37.47
C ALA A 4 11.57 68.59 36.32
N PRO A 5 10.46 68.02 35.81
CA PRO A 5 10.38 66.60 35.45
C PRO A 5 10.74 66.27 34.01
N ALA A 6 11.16 65.02 33.80
CA ALA A 6 11.35 64.41 32.48
C ALA A 6 10.00 64.15 31.78
N LYS A 7 9.94 64.43 30.48
CA LYS A 7 8.82 64.07 29.59
C LYS A 7 8.78 62.55 29.39
N PRO A 8 7.60 61.89 29.33
CA PRO A 8 7.51 60.50 28.94
C PRO A 8 7.78 60.38 27.43
N GLY A 9 8.80 59.59 27.08
CA GLY A 9 9.10 59.20 25.71
C GLY A 9 8.00 58.31 25.13
N ALA A 10 7.78 58.49 23.83
CA ALA A 10 6.83 57.78 23.00
C ALA A 10 6.85 56.26 23.22
N ALA A 11 5.66 55.67 23.31
CA ALA A 11 5.43 54.25 23.21
C ALA A 11 6.06 53.72 21.91
N ARG A 12 7.13 52.93 22.02
CA ARG A 12 7.61 52.08 20.93
C ARG A 12 6.54 51.03 20.69
N GLY A 13 6.14 50.88 19.42
CA GLY A 13 5.24 49.84 18.97
C GLY A 13 5.72 48.47 19.45
N ALA A 14 4.80 47.71 20.03
CA ALA A 14 5.02 46.31 20.33
C ALA A 14 5.33 45.57 19.02
N GLU A 15 6.56 45.06 18.90
CA GLU A 15 6.87 44.02 17.92
C GLU A 15 5.92 42.83 18.17
N PRO A 16 5.27 42.27 17.14
CA PRO A 16 4.39 41.14 17.33
C PRO A 16 5.21 39.92 17.81
N GLU A 17 4.72 39.25 18.85
CA GLU A 17 5.42 38.14 19.48
C GLU A 17 5.62 36.92 18.54
N PRO A 18 6.76 36.21 18.62
CA PRO A 18 7.19 35.17 17.68
C PRO A 18 6.24 33.97 17.52
N LYS A 19 5.35 33.72 18.50
CA LYS A 19 4.36 32.62 18.43
C LYS A 19 3.27 32.86 17.38
N HIS A 20 2.93 34.12 17.10
CA HIS A 20 1.88 34.46 16.14
C HIS A 20 2.38 34.44 14.69
N GLU A 21 3.67 34.71 14.49
CA GLU A 21 4.34 34.62 13.20
C GLU A 21 4.59 33.17 12.79
N ALA A 22 5.04 32.31 13.71
CA ALA A 22 5.23 30.89 13.46
C ALA A 22 3.92 30.19 13.01
N LYS A 23 2.82 30.41 13.75
CA LYS A 23 1.50 29.85 13.38
C LYS A 23 0.98 30.34 12.02
N ARG A 24 1.24 31.61 11.67
CA ARG A 24 0.89 32.15 10.34
C ARG A 24 1.75 31.55 9.24
N SER A 25 3.02 31.32 9.51
CA SER A 25 3.94 30.67 8.58
C SER A 25 3.51 29.24 8.28
N ASP A 26 3.12 28.48 9.30
CA ASP A 26 2.63 27.11 9.15
C ASP A 26 1.33 27.05 8.34
N ALA A 27 0.35 27.90 8.68
CA ALA A 27 -0.91 27.98 7.92
C ALA A 27 -0.68 28.34 6.44
N THR A 28 0.25 29.26 6.17
CA THR A 28 0.63 29.64 4.79
C THR A 28 1.29 28.46 4.06
N ARG A 29 2.18 27.73 4.73
CA ARG A 29 2.86 26.56 4.16
C ARG A 29 1.84 25.47 3.81
N THR A 30 0.89 25.19 4.70
CA THR A 30 -0.18 24.22 4.45
C THR A 30 -1.06 24.64 3.27
N ALA A 31 -1.52 25.89 3.22
CA ALA A 31 -2.34 26.38 2.11
C ALA A 31 -1.61 26.25 0.75
N LEU A 32 -0.31 26.54 0.73
CA LEU A 32 0.53 26.38 -0.44
C LEU A 32 0.68 24.91 -0.87
N LEU A 33 0.93 24.00 0.07
CA LEU A 33 1.03 22.57 -0.24
C LEU A 33 -0.29 22.02 -0.80
N CYS A 34 -1.43 22.39 -0.22
CA CYS A 34 -2.74 21.98 -0.72
C CYS A 34 -2.99 22.49 -2.16
N ALA A 35 -2.79 23.79 -2.41
CA ALA A 35 -2.99 24.36 -3.75
C ALA A 35 -2.03 23.76 -4.79
N ALA A 36 -0.77 23.55 -4.40
CA ALA A 36 0.24 22.95 -5.26
C ALA A 36 -0.06 21.48 -5.56
N ARG A 37 -0.57 20.72 -4.58
CA ARG A 37 -0.99 19.32 -4.76
C ARG A 37 -2.02 19.19 -5.86
N GLU A 38 -3.05 20.03 -5.86
CA GLU A 38 -4.09 20.01 -6.90
C GLU A 38 -3.52 20.39 -8.28
N GLU A 39 -2.78 21.49 -8.39
CA GLU A 39 -2.18 21.92 -9.67
C GLU A 39 -1.24 20.85 -10.25
N PHE A 40 -0.37 20.27 -9.43
CA PHE A 40 0.59 19.25 -9.89
C PHE A 40 -0.10 17.92 -10.18
N ALA A 41 -1.07 17.48 -9.39
CA ALA A 41 -1.82 16.28 -9.69
C ALA A 41 -2.55 16.44 -11.04
N GLU A 42 -3.18 17.57 -11.30
CA GLU A 42 -3.90 17.82 -12.55
C GLU A 42 -2.97 17.95 -13.76
N ARG A 43 -1.90 18.75 -13.65
CA ARG A 43 -1.13 19.25 -14.80
C ARG A 43 0.33 18.74 -14.87
N GLY A 44 0.78 18.00 -13.88
CA GLY A 44 2.15 17.53 -13.75
C GLY A 44 3.16 18.64 -13.51
N LEU A 45 4.41 18.27 -13.26
CA LEU A 45 5.49 19.22 -12.94
C LEU A 45 5.74 20.21 -14.08
N ALA A 46 5.80 19.73 -15.33
CA ALA A 46 6.03 20.58 -16.50
C ALA A 46 4.87 21.56 -16.76
N GLY A 47 3.62 21.07 -16.70
CA GLY A 47 2.42 21.85 -17.03
C GLY A 47 1.91 22.76 -15.91
N ALA A 48 2.31 22.49 -14.66
CA ALA A 48 1.92 23.29 -13.51
C ALA A 48 2.50 24.71 -13.55
N ARG A 49 1.65 25.69 -13.20
CA ARG A 49 2.01 27.11 -13.13
C ARG A 49 2.04 27.61 -11.69
N VAL A 50 3.20 28.14 -11.27
CA VAL A 50 3.38 28.74 -9.95
C VAL A 50 2.41 29.91 -9.70
N ASP A 51 2.02 30.64 -10.74
CA ASP A 51 1.05 31.74 -10.63
C ASP A 51 -0.32 31.24 -10.15
N ARG A 52 -0.81 30.10 -10.70
CA ARG A 52 -2.10 29.51 -10.31
C ARG A 52 -2.05 28.97 -8.88
N ILE A 53 -0.92 28.38 -8.51
CA ILE A 53 -0.69 27.89 -7.13
C ILE A 53 -0.74 29.06 -6.14
N ALA A 54 -0.08 30.17 -6.47
CA ALA A 54 -0.06 31.37 -5.63
C ALA A 54 -1.46 31.96 -5.47
N GLU A 55 -2.20 32.10 -6.57
CA GLU A 55 -3.58 32.59 -6.59
C GLU A 55 -4.51 31.69 -5.76
N ALA A 56 -4.47 30.37 -5.98
CA ALA A 56 -5.30 29.41 -5.26
C ALA A 56 -4.97 29.33 -3.76
N ALA A 57 -3.70 29.51 -3.39
CA ALA A 57 -3.28 29.57 -1.99
C ALA A 57 -3.50 30.94 -1.33
N GLY A 58 -3.89 31.97 -2.09
CA GLY A 58 -4.07 33.33 -1.59
C GLY A 58 -2.77 34.00 -1.14
N VAL A 59 -1.64 33.65 -1.78
CA VAL A 59 -0.32 34.20 -1.44
C VAL A 59 0.37 34.80 -2.66
N ASN A 60 1.38 35.63 -2.42
CA ASN A 60 2.22 36.12 -3.49
C ASN A 60 3.20 35.03 -3.99
N LYS A 61 3.45 34.97 -5.29
CA LYS A 61 4.43 34.11 -5.95
C LYS A 61 5.83 34.21 -5.32
N GLU A 62 6.28 35.40 -4.94
CA GLU A 62 7.60 35.54 -4.28
C GLU A 62 7.68 34.76 -2.97
N ARG A 63 6.56 34.58 -2.25
CA ARG A 63 6.51 33.78 -1.02
C ARG A 63 6.72 32.30 -1.28
N ILE A 64 6.30 31.79 -2.44
CA ILE A 64 6.56 30.39 -2.84
C ILE A 64 8.06 30.16 -2.97
N TYR A 65 8.75 31.02 -3.72
CA TYR A 65 10.20 30.91 -3.87
C TYR A 65 10.94 31.18 -2.56
N GLY A 66 10.43 32.07 -1.71
CA GLY A 66 11.00 32.28 -0.38
C GLY A 66 10.93 31.05 0.53
N ILE A 67 9.87 30.25 0.44
CA ILE A 67 9.69 29.05 1.28
C ILE A 67 10.36 27.81 0.66
N PHE A 68 10.17 27.58 -0.64
CA PHE A 68 10.57 26.33 -1.30
C PHE A 68 11.78 26.49 -2.23
N GLY A 69 12.14 27.71 -2.62
CA GLY A 69 13.29 27.99 -3.50
C GLY A 69 13.01 27.80 -4.99
N SER A 70 12.33 26.71 -5.39
CA SER A 70 12.01 26.44 -6.80
C SER A 70 10.69 25.69 -6.98
N LYS A 71 10.19 25.61 -8.22
CA LYS A 71 9.00 24.80 -8.55
C LYS A 71 9.26 23.32 -8.30
N ASP A 72 10.44 22.82 -8.65
CA ASP A 72 10.88 21.44 -8.37
C ASP A 72 10.89 21.11 -6.89
N LYS A 73 11.48 21.98 -6.06
CA LYS A 73 11.49 21.77 -4.60
C LYS A 73 10.08 21.85 -3.99
N LEU A 74 9.20 22.69 -4.55
CA LEU A 74 7.79 22.70 -4.15
C LEU A 74 7.10 21.37 -4.52
N PHE A 75 7.35 20.83 -5.71
CA PHE A 75 6.83 19.52 -6.12
C PHE A 75 7.33 18.40 -5.21
N ASP A 76 8.63 18.39 -4.91
CA ASP A 76 9.24 17.41 -4.00
C ASP A 76 8.59 17.49 -2.60
N ALA A 77 8.35 18.70 -2.10
CA ALA A 77 7.68 18.92 -0.82
C ALA A 77 6.23 18.44 -0.83
N VAL A 78 5.48 18.68 -1.91
CA VAL A 78 4.10 18.21 -2.10
C VAL A 78 4.04 16.69 -2.16
N LEU A 79 4.95 16.05 -2.90
CA LEU A 79 4.99 14.59 -3.02
C LEU A 79 5.32 13.93 -1.68
N ILE A 80 6.31 14.46 -0.95
CA ILE A 80 6.67 13.97 0.39
C ILE A 80 5.52 14.17 1.38
N ASP A 81 4.84 15.31 1.33
CA ASP A 81 3.67 15.59 2.16
C ASP A 81 2.53 14.58 1.89
N ALA A 82 2.22 14.32 0.62
CA ALA A 82 1.23 13.32 0.24
C ALA A 82 1.64 11.88 0.63
N LEU A 83 2.93 11.53 0.54
CA LEU A 83 3.44 10.23 0.98
C LEU A 83 3.34 10.04 2.50
N LYS A 84 3.59 11.11 3.28
CA LYS A 84 3.41 11.10 4.74
C LYS A 84 1.96 10.86 5.11
N GLU A 85 1.07 11.65 4.52
CA GLU A 85 -0.38 11.51 4.73
C GLU A 85 -0.89 10.10 4.37
N PHE A 86 -0.42 9.54 3.25
CA PHE A 86 -0.72 8.15 2.89
C PHE A 86 -0.21 7.15 3.93
N THR A 87 1.01 7.33 4.42
CA THR A 87 1.61 6.44 5.44
C THR A 87 0.86 6.50 6.77
N ASP A 88 0.28 7.65 7.11
CA ASP A 88 -0.54 7.81 8.33
C ASP A 88 -1.93 7.17 8.20
N MET A 89 -2.47 7.07 6.98
CA MET A 89 -3.82 6.54 6.73
C MET A 89 -3.85 5.06 6.33
N VAL A 90 -2.85 4.59 5.62
CA VAL A 90 -2.80 3.22 5.10
C VAL A 90 -1.77 2.45 5.90
N ASP A 91 -2.27 1.63 6.84
CA ASP A 91 -1.43 0.72 7.61
C ASP A 91 -0.57 -0.11 6.65
N PRO A 92 0.76 -0.04 6.79
CA PRO A 92 1.66 -0.69 5.86
C PRO A 92 1.47 -2.21 5.87
N LEU A 93 1.76 -2.84 4.72
CA LEU A 93 1.64 -4.28 4.51
C LEU A 93 2.33 -5.11 5.62
N TRP A 94 3.42 -4.58 6.16
CA TRP A 94 4.29 -5.25 7.11
C TRP A 94 3.89 -5.08 8.59
N ASN A 95 2.85 -4.30 8.92
CA ASN A 95 2.39 -4.17 10.32
C ASN A 95 1.66 -5.44 10.81
N ASP A 96 0.76 -5.99 9.99
CA ASP A 96 0.05 -7.24 10.30
C ASP A 96 0.44 -8.40 9.37
N GLY A 97 1.25 -8.12 8.35
CA GLY A 97 1.72 -9.10 7.37
C GLY A 97 0.61 -9.62 6.44
N ARG A 98 -0.61 -9.09 6.50
CA ARG A 98 -1.73 -9.64 5.74
C ARG A 98 -1.90 -8.89 4.41
N VAL A 99 -1.61 -9.60 3.33
CA VAL A 99 -1.64 -9.07 1.96
C VAL A 99 -3.05 -8.63 1.56
N GLY A 100 -4.07 -9.45 1.82
CA GLY A 100 -5.45 -9.12 1.48
C GLY A 100 -5.93 -7.77 2.04
N PRO A 101 -5.95 -7.58 3.38
CA PRO A 101 -6.34 -6.32 4.00
C PRO A 101 -5.51 -5.12 3.53
N PHE A 102 -4.20 -5.27 3.33
CA PHE A 102 -3.36 -4.21 2.80
C PHE A 102 -3.79 -3.79 1.39
N VAL A 103 -3.98 -4.74 0.48
CA VAL A 103 -4.40 -4.48 -0.90
C VAL A 103 -5.77 -3.79 -0.95
N LEU A 104 -6.69 -4.16 -0.06
CA LEU A 104 -7.99 -3.50 0.05
C LEU A 104 -7.85 -2.04 0.49
N ARG A 105 -7.09 -1.76 1.56
CA ARG A 105 -6.85 -0.39 2.04
C ARG A 105 -6.16 0.46 0.98
N LEU A 106 -5.16 -0.12 0.30
CA LEU A 106 -4.43 0.57 -0.78
C LEU A 106 -5.35 0.90 -1.96
N TYR A 107 -6.18 -0.05 -2.38
CA TYR A 107 -7.16 0.14 -3.45
C TYR A 107 -8.16 1.25 -3.12
N ASP A 108 -8.73 1.22 -1.91
CA ASP A 108 -9.71 2.20 -1.44
C ASP A 108 -9.11 3.59 -1.33
N TYR A 109 -7.94 3.69 -0.69
CA TYR A 109 -7.24 4.95 -0.52
C TYR A 109 -7.01 5.65 -1.85
N HIS A 110 -6.47 4.96 -2.85
CA HIS A 110 -6.17 5.58 -4.13
C HIS A 110 -7.40 5.87 -4.99
N ARG A 111 -8.52 5.19 -4.72
CA ARG A 111 -9.82 5.52 -5.33
C ARG A 111 -10.38 6.82 -4.76
N GLU A 112 -10.17 7.07 -3.47
CA GLU A 112 -10.70 8.23 -2.73
C GLU A 112 -9.74 9.44 -2.75
N HIS A 113 -8.44 9.19 -2.86
CA HIS A 113 -7.34 10.16 -2.86
C HIS A 113 -6.42 9.94 -4.08
N PRO A 114 -6.90 10.25 -5.31
CA PRO A 114 -6.18 9.96 -6.54
C PRO A 114 -4.89 10.79 -6.73
N GLN A 115 -4.74 11.89 -5.98
CA GLN A 115 -3.65 12.84 -6.15
C GLN A 115 -2.27 12.19 -6.00
N LEU A 116 -2.08 11.31 -5.01
CA LEU A 116 -0.77 10.68 -4.77
C LEU A 116 -0.32 9.82 -5.95
N LEU A 117 -1.20 8.96 -6.49
CA LEU A 117 -0.85 8.15 -7.67
C LEU A 117 -0.54 9.02 -8.89
N ARG A 118 -1.29 10.11 -9.08
CA ARG A 118 -1.04 11.05 -10.17
C ARG A 118 0.32 11.74 -10.01
N LEU A 119 0.67 12.19 -8.80
CA LEU A 119 1.97 12.80 -8.51
C LEU A 119 3.13 11.84 -8.75
N LEU A 120 3.04 10.59 -8.27
CA LEU A 120 4.04 9.55 -8.53
C LEU A 120 4.18 9.25 -10.03
N THR A 121 3.07 9.21 -10.75
CA THR A 121 3.08 9.00 -12.21
C THR A 121 3.73 10.18 -12.93
N TRP A 122 3.41 11.42 -12.54
CA TRP A 122 4.03 12.61 -13.12
C TRP A 122 5.52 12.70 -12.83
N GLU A 123 5.94 12.32 -11.63
CA GLU A 123 7.35 12.22 -11.29
C GLU A 123 8.05 11.23 -12.23
N GLY A 124 7.54 10.00 -12.35
CA GLY A 124 8.14 8.99 -13.24
C GLY A 124 8.17 9.42 -14.71
N LEU A 125 7.11 10.08 -15.20
CA LEU A 125 7.06 10.60 -16.58
C LEU A 125 8.05 11.76 -16.81
N HIS A 126 8.34 12.56 -15.80
CA HIS A 126 9.20 13.74 -15.93
C HIS A 126 10.68 13.45 -15.63
N ARG A 127 10.94 12.57 -14.66
CA ARG A 127 12.27 12.32 -14.08
C ARG A 127 12.79 10.90 -14.29
N GLY A 128 11.96 9.97 -14.75
CA GLY A 128 12.35 8.57 -14.91
C GLY A 128 12.69 7.92 -13.57
N GLU A 129 13.94 7.43 -13.44
CA GLU A 129 14.41 6.69 -12.26
C GLU A 129 14.88 7.62 -11.12
N ASP A 130 15.00 8.92 -11.37
CA ASP A 130 15.53 9.88 -10.40
C ASP A 130 14.49 10.23 -9.31
N ALA A 131 14.53 9.48 -8.21
CA ALA A 131 13.71 9.72 -7.02
C ALA A 131 14.28 10.87 -6.18
N HIS A 132 13.70 12.06 -6.35
CA HIS A 132 14.04 13.23 -5.54
C HIS A 132 13.54 13.07 -4.10
N ASP A 133 14.24 13.73 -3.18
CA ASP A 133 14.00 13.67 -1.75
C ASP A 133 14.32 15.02 -1.08
N ILE A 134 13.76 15.23 0.11
CA ILE A 134 14.05 16.37 0.99
C ILE A 134 14.52 15.80 2.32
N ASP A 135 15.73 16.17 2.72
CA ASP A 135 16.36 15.77 3.97
C ASP A 135 16.46 14.25 4.19
N GLY A 136 16.40 13.45 3.11
CA GLY A 136 16.54 11.99 3.15
C GLY A 136 15.32 11.24 3.68
N TRP A 137 14.18 11.91 3.89
CA TRP A 137 12.99 11.28 4.48
C TRP A 137 12.45 10.16 3.60
N ARG A 138 12.35 10.37 2.29
CA ARG A 138 11.78 9.41 1.35
C ARG A 138 12.67 8.17 1.26
N ARG A 139 13.98 8.34 1.16
CA ARG A 139 14.95 7.23 1.18
C ARG A 139 14.77 6.39 2.43
N ALA A 140 14.80 7.01 3.61
CA ALA A 140 14.60 6.31 4.88
C ALA A 140 13.23 5.62 4.98
N HIS A 141 12.18 6.18 4.37
CA HIS A 141 10.86 5.54 4.29
C HIS A 141 10.89 4.27 3.44
N TYR A 142 11.54 4.29 2.27
CA TYR A 142 11.62 3.12 1.40
C TYR A 142 12.61 2.07 1.92
N ASP A 143 13.69 2.47 2.60
CA ASP A 143 14.61 1.54 3.26
C ASP A 143 13.86 0.73 4.34
N ARG A 144 13.11 1.40 5.23
CA ARG A 144 12.26 0.71 6.23
C ARG A 144 11.22 -0.21 5.61
N LYS A 145 10.64 0.19 4.46
CA LYS A 145 9.67 -0.63 3.72
C LYS A 145 10.34 -1.88 3.13
N LEU A 146 11.58 -1.77 2.68
CA LEU A 146 12.34 -2.89 2.14
C LEU A 146 12.76 -3.86 3.25
N ASP A 147 13.32 -3.36 4.36
CA ASP A 147 13.69 -4.17 5.53
C ASP A 147 12.49 -5.00 6.01
N ALA A 148 11.34 -4.34 6.19
CA ALA A 148 10.14 -5.02 6.64
C ALA A 148 9.55 -5.99 5.60
N ALA A 149 9.77 -5.74 4.31
CA ALA A 149 9.40 -6.70 3.26
C ALA A 149 10.31 -7.93 3.27
N MET A 150 11.61 -7.76 3.51
CA MET A 150 12.57 -8.86 3.65
C MET A 150 12.18 -9.76 4.83
N ASP A 151 11.87 -9.16 5.99
CA ASP A 151 11.35 -9.88 7.16
C ASP A 151 10.05 -10.62 6.81
N ARG A 152 9.10 -9.93 6.17
CA ARG A 152 7.79 -10.50 5.84
C ARG A 152 7.87 -11.67 4.87
N PHE A 153 8.76 -11.61 3.89
CA PHE A 153 8.92 -12.65 2.88
C PHE A 153 9.99 -13.69 3.25
N ALA A 154 10.57 -13.58 4.45
CA ALA A 154 11.61 -14.47 4.97
C ALA A 154 12.74 -14.68 3.94
N THR A 155 13.28 -13.57 3.44
CA THR A 155 14.28 -13.56 2.37
C THR A 155 15.38 -12.55 2.63
N ASP A 156 16.63 -12.98 2.49
CA ASP A 156 17.80 -12.09 2.52
C ASP A 156 18.06 -11.42 1.16
N ASP A 157 17.33 -11.83 0.12
CA ASP A 157 17.38 -11.21 -1.21
C ASP A 157 16.51 -9.95 -1.26
N ALA A 158 17.15 -8.79 -1.10
CA ALA A 158 16.54 -7.47 -1.20
C ALA A 158 15.90 -7.20 -2.57
N PHE A 159 16.49 -7.71 -3.67
CA PHE A 159 15.93 -7.55 -5.00
C PHE A 159 14.57 -8.27 -5.10
N ARG A 160 14.53 -9.52 -4.62
CA ARG A 160 13.28 -10.30 -4.56
C ARG A 160 12.23 -9.63 -3.68
N ALA A 161 12.59 -9.21 -2.47
CA ALA A 161 11.65 -8.55 -1.55
C ALA A 161 11.08 -7.26 -2.16
N GLY A 162 11.96 -6.42 -2.72
CA GLY A 162 11.55 -5.18 -3.40
C GLY A 162 10.63 -5.44 -4.59
N LEU A 163 10.95 -6.42 -5.44
CA LEU A 163 10.14 -6.76 -6.61
C LEU A 163 8.74 -7.27 -6.20
N ILE A 164 8.64 -8.16 -5.22
CA ILE A 164 7.35 -8.65 -4.71
C ILE A 164 6.53 -7.48 -4.16
N THR A 165 7.13 -6.61 -3.34
CA THR A 165 6.43 -5.43 -2.80
C THR A 165 5.90 -4.51 -3.90
N LEU A 166 6.71 -4.24 -4.94
CA LEU A 166 6.27 -3.46 -6.10
C LEU A 166 5.10 -4.12 -6.84
N LEU A 167 5.15 -5.44 -7.04
CA LEU A 167 4.07 -6.18 -7.71
C LEU A 167 2.78 -6.17 -6.87
N ILE A 168 2.85 -6.40 -5.56
CA ILE A 168 1.68 -6.36 -4.66
C ILE A 168 1.04 -4.97 -4.65
N CYS A 169 1.85 -3.91 -4.63
CA CYS A 169 1.34 -2.54 -4.71
C CYS A 169 0.79 -2.22 -6.11
N GLY A 170 1.40 -2.79 -7.16
CA GLY A 170 1.00 -2.58 -8.55
C GLY A 170 -0.38 -3.11 -8.87
N ILE A 171 -0.77 -4.25 -8.29
CA ILE A 171 -2.07 -4.91 -8.54
C ILE A 171 -3.28 -3.97 -8.35
N PRO A 172 -3.51 -3.37 -7.17
CA PRO A 172 -4.62 -2.44 -6.98
C PRO A 172 -4.38 -1.10 -7.69
N ASN A 173 -3.13 -0.62 -7.76
CA ASN A 173 -2.80 0.69 -8.32
C ASN A 173 -3.05 0.76 -9.82
N TRP A 174 -2.77 -0.32 -10.55
CA TRP A 174 -3.00 -0.37 -11.99
C TRP A 174 -4.45 -0.06 -12.35
N LEU A 175 -5.41 -0.64 -11.62
CA LEU A 175 -6.83 -0.40 -11.84
C LEU A 175 -7.24 1.06 -11.63
N ASN A 176 -6.54 1.78 -10.75
CA ASN A 176 -6.77 3.21 -10.48
C ASN A 176 -6.03 4.12 -11.46
N LEU A 177 -4.91 3.67 -12.04
CA LEU A 177 -4.11 4.42 -13.01
C LEU A 177 -4.68 4.40 -14.43
N VAL A 178 -5.37 3.34 -14.82
CA VAL A 178 -5.91 3.18 -16.19
C VAL A 178 -7.44 3.03 -16.21
N PRO A 179 -8.22 4.03 -15.74
CA PRO A 179 -9.67 3.94 -15.69
C PRO A 179 -10.30 3.72 -17.07
N GLN A 180 -9.68 4.21 -18.15
CA GLN A 180 -10.11 3.96 -19.52
C GLN A 180 -9.97 2.49 -19.93
N LEU A 181 -8.89 1.82 -19.53
CA LEU A 181 -8.71 0.39 -19.82
C LEU A 181 -9.64 -0.46 -18.95
N ARG A 182 -9.80 -0.09 -17.67
CA ARG A 182 -10.79 -0.71 -16.78
C ARG A 182 -12.20 -0.62 -17.36
N SER A 183 -12.59 0.54 -17.89
CA SER A 183 -13.88 0.74 -18.56
C SER A 183 -14.05 -0.15 -19.79
N LEU A 184 -13.04 -0.18 -20.68
CA LEU A 184 -13.07 -1.01 -21.90
C LEU A 184 -13.13 -2.51 -21.61
N MET A 185 -12.49 -2.97 -20.53
CA MET A 185 -12.42 -4.40 -20.18
C MET A 185 -13.60 -4.88 -19.34
N LEU A 186 -14.12 -4.06 -18.43
CA LEU A 186 -15.16 -4.45 -17.49
C LEU A 186 -16.57 -3.98 -17.89
N GLY A 187 -16.67 -3.08 -18.88
CA GLY A 187 -17.94 -2.53 -19.35
C GLY A 187 -18.77 -1.93 -18.21
N ASP A 188 -20.06 -2.25 -18.19
CA ASP A 188 -21.02 -1.73 -17.20
C ASP A 188 -20.66 -2.11 -15.75
N ARG A 189 -19.83 -3.15 -15.55
CA ARG A 189 -19.37 -3.58 -14.22
C ARG A 189 -18.08 -2.90 -13.76
N MET A 190 -17.57 -1.89 -14.47
CA MET A 190 -16.33 -1.20 -14.10
C MET A 190 -16.33 -0.56 -12.69
N ASN A 191 -17.52 -0.32 -12.13
CA ASN A 191 -17.73 0.26 -10.80
C ASN A 191 -18.23 -0.77 -9.76
N ASP A 192 -18.23 -2.05 -10.10
CA ASP A 192 -18.55 -3.13 -9.16
C ASP A 192 -17.36 -3.37 -8.21
N VAL A 193 -17.24 -2.46 -7.24
CA VAL A 193 -16.11 -2.42 -6.30
C VAL A 193 -16.00 -3.70 -5.49
N ASP A 194 -17.11 -4.29 -5.08
CA ASP A 194 -17.12 -5.52 -4.27
C ASP A 194 -16.62 -6.71 -5.08
N ALA A 195 -17.04 -6.85 -6.34
CA ALA A 195 -16.52 -7.90 -7.22
C ALA A 195 -15.03 -7.72 -7.53
N ILE A 196 -14.58 -6.48 -7.73
CA ILE A 196 -13.16 -6.16 -7.93
C ILE A 196 -12.36 -6.57 -6.69
N LYS A 197 -12.80 -6.18 -5.49
CA LYS A 197 -12.15 -6.53 -4.22
C LYS A 197 -12.12 -8.04 -3.96
N ALA A 198 -13.23 -8.73 -4.26
CA ALA A 198 -13.33 -10.18 -4.12
C ALA A 198 -12.32 -10.95 -4.99
N LEU A 199 -11.93 -10.39 -6.14
CA LEU A 199 -10.87 -10.95 -6.99
C LEU A 199 -9.46 -10.52 -6.53
N LEU A 200 -9.28 -9.25 -6.16
CA LEU A 200 -7.99 -8.67 -5.81
C LEU A 200 -7.31 -9.38 -4.64
N VAL A 201 -8.07 -9.72 -3.60
CA VAL A 201 -7.53 -10.35 -2.38
C VAL A 201 -6.87 -11.71 -2.66
N PRO A 202 -7.60 -12.73 -3.13
CA PRO A 202 -6.99 -14.05 -3.38
C PRO A 202 -5.90 -13.98 -4.46
N PHE A 203 -6.03 -13.09 -5.45
CA PHE A 203 -4.99 -12.90 -6.45
C PHE A 203 -3.68 -12.40 -5.83
N ALA A 204 -3.73 -11.37 -4.99
CA ALA A 204 -2.55 -10.82 -4.35
C ALA A 204 -1.96 -11.77 -3.30
N GLU A 205 -2.79 -12.48 -2.54
CA GLU A 205 -2.36 -13.49 -1.56
C GLU A 205 -1.65 -14.65 -2.25
N ASN A 206 -2.22 -15.19 -3.33
CA ASN A 206 -1.58 -16.26 -4.10
C ASN A 206 -0.27 -15.79 -4.74
N ALA A 207 -0.23 -14.56 -5.28
CA ALA A 207 1.00 -13.99 -5.81
C ALA A 207 2.07 -13.87 -4.72
N ALA A 208 1.74 -13.35 -3.54
CA ALA A 208 2.68 -13.25 -2.43
C ALA A 208 3.16 -14.63 -1.96
N ASN A 209 2.25 -15.58 -1.80
CA ASN A 209 2.56 -16.94 -1.33
C ASN A 209 3.41 -17.74 -2.32
N ALA A 210 3.26 -17.51 -3.62
CA ALA A 210 4.09 -18.16 -4.64
C ALA A 210 5.57 -17.75 -4.55
N PHE A 211 5.87 -16.61 -3.92
CA PHE A 211 7.22 -16.10 -3.78
C PHE A 211 7.72 -16.02 -2.34
N THR A 212 6.89 -16.30 -1.34
CA THR A 212 7.42 -16.76 -0.06
C THR A 212 7.91 -18.18 -0.27
N PRO A 213 9.16 -18.53 0.10
CA PRO A 213 9.47 -19.93 0.31
C PRO A 213 8.35 -20.50 1.18
N GLU A 214 7.87 -21.70 0.87
CA GLU A 214 7.23 -22.53 1.89
C GLU A 214 8.19 -22.44 3.08
N THR A 215 7.78 -21.79 4.18
CA THR A 215 8.67 -21.53 5.30
C THR A 215 8.99 -22.87 5.96
N ALA A 216 9.92 -23.62 5.37
CA ALA A 216 10.81 -24.45 6.13
C ALA A 216 11.64 -23.45 6.93
N PRO A 217 11.50 -23.42 8.27
CA PRO A 217 12.43 -22.66 9.10
C PRO A 217 13.85 -23.05 8.72
N ALA A 218 14.82 -22.14 8.89
CA ALA A 218 16.23 -22.52 8.79
C ALA A 218 16.44 -23.79 9.63
N PRO A 219 17.09 -24.84 9.09
CA PRO A 219 17.26 -26.08 9.82
C PRO A 219 17.87 -25.73 11.18
N PRO A 220 17.27 -26.18 12.29
CA PRO A 220 17.77 -25.91 13.62
C PRO A 220 19.25 -26.29 13.72
N GLU A 221 20.04 -25.51 14.47
CA GLU A 221 21.47 -25.80 14.65
C GLU A 221 21.69 -27.18 15.31
N ASP A 222 20.67 -27.71 16.01
CA ASP A 222 20.62 -29.04 16.59
C ASP A 222 19.79 -30.00 15.71
N PRO A 223 20.36 -31.14 15.25
CA PRO A 223 19.64 -32.17 14.50
C PRO A 223 18.38 -32.72 15.20
N GLU A 224 18.29 -32.68 16.54
CA GLU A 224 17.09 -33.12 17.27
C GLU A 224 15.92 -32.15 17.09
N ASP A 225 16.20 -30.85 17.03
CA ASP A 225 15.19 -29.81 16.77
C ASP A 225 14.71 -29.86 15.30
N GLU A 226 15.57 -30.25 14.36
CA GLU A 226 15.21 -30.44 12.94
C GLU A 226 14.16 -31.54 12.77
N VAL A 227 14.35 -32.68 13.44
CA VAL A 227 13.41 -33.79 13.43
C VAL A 227 12.08 -33.38 14.08
N ALA A 228 12.12 -32.62 15.18
CA ALA A 228 10.90 -32.13 15.84
C ALA A 228 10.10 -31.18 14.94
N ALA A 229 10.78 -30.25 14.24
CA ALA A 229 10.16 -29.34 13.29
C ALA A 229 9.57 -30.08 12.07
N ALA A 230 10.29 -31.05 11.51
CA ALA A 230 9.80 -31.88 10.41
C ALA A 230 8.58 -32.72 10.82
N ALA A 231 8.57 -33.25 12.06
CA ALA A 231 7.43 -33.99 12.60
C ALA A 231 6.19 -33.10 12.83
N GLU A 232 6.37 -31.86 13.28
CA GLU A 232 5.28 -30.89 13.41
C GLU A 232 4.70 -30.50 12.03
N HIS A 233 5.57 -30.23 11.05
CA HIS A 233 5.14 -29.93 9.69
C HIS A 233 4.34 -31.10 9.09
N LEU A 234 4.82 -32.33 9.25
CA LEU A 234 4.11 -33.53 8.80
C LEU A 234 2.74 -33.67 9.48
N ARG A 235 2.65 -33.43 10.80
CA ARG A 235 1.37 -33.49 11.54
C ARG A 235 0.37 -32.46 11.03
N ARG A 236 0.82 -31.25 10.70
CA ARG A 236 -0.04 -30.20 10.13
C ARG A 236 -0.54 -30.58 8.73
N ALA A 237 0.36 -31.03 7.86
CA ALA A 237 0.02 -31.49 6.52
C ALA A 237 -0.97 -32.67 6.55
N GLN A 238 -0.82 -33.58 7.51
CA GLN A 238 -1.76 -34.67 7.75
C GLN A 238 -3.14 -34.16 8.19
N ALA A 239 -3.20 -33.22 9.14
CA ALA A 239 -4.45 -32.63 9.59
C ALA A 239 -5.20 -31.90 8.46
N GLU A 240 -4.49 -31.15 7.63
CA GLU A 240 -5.05 -30.48 6.45
C GLU A 240 -5.56 -31.50 5.41
N ALA A 241 -4.79 -32.56 5.15
CA ALA A 241 -5.18 -33.63 4.25
C ALA A 241 -6.42 -34.40 4.75
N ASP A 242 -6.56 -34.58 6.05
CA ASP A 242 -7.74 -35.21 6.68
C ASP A 242 -8.97 -34.30 6.56
N ALA A 243 -8.84 -33.01 6.85
CA ALA A 243 -9.94 -32.05 6.68
C ALA A 243 -10.42 -31.96 5.22
N ALA A 244 -9.50 -31.93 4.25
CA ALA A 244 -9.82 -31.94 2.83
C ALA A 244 -10.51 -33.26 2.41
N ARG A 245 -10.13 -34.38 3.03
CA ARG A 245 -10.77 -35.69 2.80
C ARG A 245 -12.19 -35.73 3.35
N ASP A 246 -12.44 -35.13 4.51
CA ASP A 246 -13.77 -35.01 5.10
C ASP A 246 -14.70 -34.14 4.24
N GLU A 247 -14.19 -33.03 3.73
CA GLU A 247 -14.91 -32.16 2.79
C GLU A 247 -15.28 -32.91 1.51
N LEU A 248 -14.31 -33.62 0.92
CA LEU A 248 -14.54 -34.47 -0.24
C LEU A 248 -15.60 -35.55 0.05
N GLY A 249 -15.51 -36.23 1.20
CA GLY A 249 -16.50 -37.22 1.62
C GLY A 249 -17.91 -36.62 1.73
N ALA A 250 -18.03 -35.44 2.35
CA ALA A 250 -19.31 -34.73 2.45
C ALA A 250 -19.86 -34.36 1.07
N ALA A 251 -19.02 -33.91 0.14
CA ALA A 251 -19.42 -33.60 -1.24
C ALA A 251 -19.87 -34.85 -2.00
N LEU A 252 -19.13 -35.95 -1.90
CA LEU A 252 -19.45 -37.24 -2.51
C LEU A 252 -20.80 -37.77 -2.02
N ARG A 253 -21.06 -37.72 -0.70
CA ARG A 253 -22.35 -38.15 -0.11
C ARG A 253 -23.51 -37.29 -0.58
N ARG A 254 -23.35 -35.97 -0.65
CA ARG A 254 -24.39 -35.07 -1.20
C ARG A 254 -24.70 -35.40 -2.66
N ALA A 255 -23.68 -35.62 -3.48
CA ALA A 255 -23.87 -35.96 -4.90
C ALA A 255 -24.52 -37.34 -5.08
N ASN A 256 -24.14 -38.33 -4.26
CA ASN A 256 -24.74 -39.66 -4.27
C ASN A 256 -26.22 -39.63 -3.85
N ALA A 257 -26.55 -38.86 -2.80
CA ALA A 257 -27.93 -38.63 -2.38
C ALA A 257 -28.79 -37.93 -3.45
N ALA A 258 -28.17 -37.12 -4.31
CA ALA A 258 -28.79 -36.49 -5.48
C ALA A 258 -28.88 -37.41 -6.71
N GLY A 259 -28.47 -38.68 -6.60
CA GLY A 259 -28.64 -39.71 -7.64
C GLY A 259 -27.39 -40.02 -8.48
N ALA A 260 -26.23 -39.42 -8.19
CA ALA A 260 -25.00 -39.76 -8.89
C ALA A 260 -24.48 -41.15 -8.49
N SER A 261 -24.18 -42.02 -9.46
CA SER A 261 -23.65 -43.35 -9.15
C SER A 261 -22.23 -43.31 -8.56
N ALA A 262 -21.92 -44.21 -7.62
CA ALA A 262 -20.59 -44.33 -7.02
C ALA A 262 -19.46 -44.53 -8.07
N ASN A 263 -19.74 -45.22 -9.18
CA ASN A 263 -18.78 -45.40 -10.28
C ASN A 263 -18.49 -44.09 -11.02
N HIS A 264 -19.51 -43.24 -11.22
CA HIS A 264 -19.34 -41.94 -11.84
C HIS A 264 -18.52 -41.02 -10.93
N LEU A 265 -18.87 -40.95 -9.65
CA LEU A 265 -18.14 -40.15 -8.65
C LEU A 265 -16.68 -40.59 -8.52
N ALA A 266 -16.41 -41.90 -8.44
CA ALA A 266 -15.04 -42.43 -8.39
C ALA A 266 -14.21 -42.11 -9.65
N LYS A 267 -14.85 -42.03 -10.82
CA LYS A 267 -14.18 -41.62 -12.06
C LYS A 267 -13.87 -40.13 -12.07
N GLN A 268 -14.74 -39.30 -11.50
CA GLN A 268 -14.60 -37.85 -11.46
C GLN A 268 -13.41 -37.39 -10.60
N VAL A 269 -13.07 -38.14 -9.55
CA VAL A 269 -11.94 -37.85 -8.66
C VAL A 269 -10.74 -38.77 -8.89
N ALA A 270 -10.72 -39.47 -10.04
CA ALA A 270 -9.63 -40.36 -10.41
C ALA A 270 -8.33 -39.55 -10.60
N GLY A 271 -7.30 -39.90 -9.82
CA GLY A 271 -6.04 -39.18 -9.77
C GLY A 271 -5.83 -38.40 -8.46
N THR A 272 -6.91 -38.08 -7.74
CA THR A 272 -6.85 -37.44 -6.42
C THR A 272 -6.95 -38.47 -5.30
N VAL A 273 -7.90 -39.41 -5.39
CA VAL A 273 -8.08 -40.48 -4.40
C VAL A 273 -8.38 -41.81 -5.09
N SER A 274 -7.94 -42.91 -4.49
CA SER A 274 -8.18 -44.24 -5.05
C SER A 274 -9.66 -44.62 -4.92
N ARG A 275 -10.16 -45.42 -5.87
CA ARG A 275 -11.55 -45.90 -5.85
C ARG A 275 -11.97 -46.57 -4.53
N PRO A 276 -11.14 -47.41 -3.87
CA PRO A 276 -11.47 -47.96 -2.55
C PRO A 276 -11.64 -46.89 -1.46
N VAL A 277 -10.93 -45.76 -1.55
CA VAL A 277 -11.08 -44.63 -0.61
C VAL A 277 -12.39 -43.90 -0.86
N VAL A 278 -12.74 -43.63 -2.13
CA VAL A 278 -14.04 -43.03 -2.50
C VAL A 278 -15.21 -43.86 -1.95
N LEU A 279 -15.13 -45.18 -2.10
CA LEU A 279 -16.18 -46.08 -1.60
C LEU A 279 -16.27 -46.11 -0.07
N ARG A 280 -15.16 -45.93 0.65
CA ARG A 280 -15.19 -45.77 2.11
C ARG A 280 -15.85 -44.46 2.52
N LEU A 281 -15.44 -43.34 1.93
CA LEU A 281 -15.99 -42.01 2.22
C LEU A 281 -17.49 -41.90 1.92
N LEU A 282 -18.01 -42.68 0.97
CA LEU A 282 -19.44 -42.75 0.69
C LEU A 282 -20.25 -43.48 1.78
N ASN A 283 -19.59 -44.30 2.60
CA ASN A 283 -20.20 -45.18 3.60
C ASN A 283 -19.92 -44.73 5.06
N GLU A 284 -19.08 -43.71 5.26
CA GLU A 284 -18.89 -43.00 6.53
C GLU A 284 -20.03 -42.01 6.78
#